data_AF-A0A934ELX7-F1
#
_entry.id   AF-A0A934ELX7-F1
#
_cell.length_a   1.000
_cell.length_b   1.000
_cell.length_c   1.000
_cell.angle_alpha   90.00
_cell.angle_beta   90.00
_cell.angle_gamma   90.00
#
_symmetry.space_group_name_H-M   'P 1'
#
loop_
_entity.id
_entity.type
_entity.pdbx_description
1 polymer ?
#
loop_
_entity_poly.entity_id
_entity_poly.type
_entity_poly.pdbx_seq_one_letter_code
_entity_poly.pdbx_strand_id
1 'polypeptide(L)'
;MANLAETIKNLPPKNLIILVLAVGMAVAGVVFFVSWIQQADYQVLFASLAESDAGGIVQKLKELKVPYKLEAGSIMVPADKVYDLRLQLAAQGLPHGGGIGFELFDKADFGSTDFVQKLNYRRALQGELSRTVMALAEVEQCRIHLAIPEKSLFVQEGNNPSASVLVKLRAGRNLTQGQIQGIVHLVSSSIENLNPRDVTVVDSRGDMLTRPSDNNDAGLSNSQLEYQHNYEKDLESRALAILEPVVGKSKIRAKVAAAIDFTKVEKTEEKFDPDGQVIRSEQKSVEKSTSGGSGGVPGVASNLPGRSAAQTGGGQAGSQKQNETTNYEISKVTSHTINASGEVKKVSIAVIVDGTYAEQEGSKEKKYAPRTEEDLKKYEDLIKKAIGFNAARGDEVRIANMPFESIPQEDLGPVSKSYMPYILTAARYVVPILALLLFFLFVVKPLMGTVTTIAAPRTAGELPLPRTVAEIEKAMEPKAIPMQADVADWAKKNPDQAASLIKTWIEER
;
A
#
# COMPACT_ATOMS: atom_id res chain seq x y z
N MET A 1 41.92 -40.50 48.68
CA MET A 1 42.11 -40.08 47.27
C MET A 1 43.47 -40.53 46.68
N ALA A 2 44.53 -40.76 47.46
CA ALA A 2 45.82 -41.22 46.92
C ALA A 2 45.87 -42.73 46.56
N ASN A 3 45.10 -43.59 47.25
CA ASN A 3 45.12 -45.04 47.00
C ASN A 3 44.32 -45.49 45.75
N LEU A 4 43.43 -44.65 45.20
CA LEU A 4 42.66 -45.00 43.99
C LEU A 4 43.52 -44.89 42.73
N ALA A 5 44.43 -43.91 42.67
CA ALA A 5 45.31 -43.70 41.53
C ALA A 5 46.37 -44.83 41.40
N GLU A 6 46.89 -45.36 42.50
CA GLU A 6 47.81 -46.51 42.49
C GLU A 6 47.11 -47.83 42.16
N THR A 7 45.87 -48.02 42.64
CA THR A 7 45.06 -49.20 42.31
C THR A 7 44.72 -49.25 40.82
N ILE A 8 44.50 -48.10 40.17
CA ILE A 8 44.26 -47.99 38.72
C ILE A 8 45.53 -48.29 37.90
N LYS A 9 46.73 -48.06 38.46
CA LYS A 9 48.00 -48.23 37.74
C LYS A 9 48.52 -49.68 37.72
N ASN A 10 48.10 -50.50 38.69
CA ASN A 10 48.52 -51.91 38.82
C ASN A 10 47.46 -52.94 38.38
N LEU A 11 46.35 -52.51 37.79
CA LEU A 11 45.33 -53.41 37.25
C LEU A 11 45.73 -53.91 35.85
N PRO A 12 45.51 -55.20 35.52
CA PRO A 12 45.76 -55.72 34.18
C PRO A 12 44.95 -54.92 33.14
N PRO A 13 45.48 -54.68 31.93
CA PRO A 13 44.88 -53.77 30.95
C PRO A 13 43.42 -54.12 30.60
N LYS A 14 43.05 -55.40 30.75
CA LYS A 14 41.68 -55.90 30.57
C LYS A 14 40.66 -55.32 31.56
N ASN A 15 41.04 -55.09 32.83
CA ASN A 15 40.14 -54.57 33.86
C ASN A 15 39.99 -53.04 33.77
N LEU A 16 41.02 -52.34 33.28
CA LEU A 16 40.96 -50.90 33.03
C LEU A 16 40.02 -50.57 31.86
N ILE A 17 39.98 -51.41 30.82
CA ILE A 17 39.03 -51.29 29.71
C ILE A 17 37.59 -51.51 30.16
N ILE A 18 37.32 -52.52 31.02
CA ILE A 18 35.97 -52.77 31.56
C ILE A 18 35.50 -51.58 32.42
N LEU A 19 36.39 -50.97 33.20
CA LEU A 19 36.06 -49.82 34.03
C LEU A 19 35.74 -48.58 33.20
N VAL A 20 36.50 -48.31 32.12
CA VAL A 20 36.21 -47.22 31.18
C VAL A 20 34.90 -47.46 30.43
N LEU A 21 34.61 -48.70 30.01
CA LEU A 21 33.36 -49.07 29.34
C LEU A 21 32.15 -48.89 30.29
N ALA A 22 32.29 -49.30 31.56
CA ALA A 22 31.23 -49.19 32.56
C ALA A 22 30.92 -47.71 32.89
N VAL A 23 31.94 -46.88 33.04
CA VAL A 23 31.77 -45.43 33.23
C VAL A 23 31.15 -44.79 31.99
N GLY A 24 31.58 -45.18 30.79
CA GLY A 24 30.99 -44.71 29.53
C GLY A 24 29.51 -45.06 29.40
N MET A 25 29.11 -46.29 29.74
CA MET A 25 27.70 -46.70 29.74
C MET A 25 26.88 -45.98 30.81
N ALA A 26 27.43 -45.75 32.00
CA ALA A 26 26.74 -45.00 33.05
C ALA A 26 26.48 -43.55 32.61
N VAL A 27 27.47 -42.90 31.99
CA VAL A 27 27.31 -41.54 31.44
C VAL A 27 26.31 -41.52 30.29
N ALA A 28 26.37 -42.48 29.36
CA ALA A 28 25.41 -42.60 28.26
C ALA A 28 23.98 -42.86 28.76
N GLY A 29 23.82 -43.68 29.80
CA GLY A 29 22.54 -43.95 30.45
C GLY A 29 21.96 -42.70 31.09
N VAL A 30 22.77 -41.90 31.80
CA VAL A 30 22.33 -40.62 32.37
C VAL A 30 21.92 -39.63 31.28
N VAL A 31 22.68 -39.52 30.19
CA VAL A 31 22.33 -38.65 29.05
C VAL A 31 21.03 -39.11 28.37
N PHE A 32 20.86 -40.42 28.18
CA PHE A 32 19.62 -40.98 27.62
C PHE A 32 18.42 -40.70 28.53
N PHE A 33 18.58 -40.89 29.84
CA PHE A 33 17.52 -40.67 30.83
C PHE A 33 17.14 -39.19 30.95
N VAL A 34 18.11 -38.27 30.92
CA VAL A 34 17.87 -36.81 30.89
C VAL A 34 17.18 -36.38 29.59
N SER A 35 17.47 -37.04 28.48
CA SER A 35 16.82 -36.76 27.20
C SER A 35 15.38 -37.30 27.15
N TRP A 36 15.07 -38.39 27.85
CA TRP A 36 13.74 -39.00 27.89
C TRP A 36 12.74 -38.19 28.72
N ILE A 37 13.21 -37.50 29.76
CA ILE A 37 12.39 -36.67 30.67
C ILE A 37 11.91 -35.34 30.04
N GLN A 38 12.43 -34.93 28.87
CA GLN A 38 12.14 -33.61 28.27
C GLN A 38 10.94 -33.56 27.30
N GLN A 39 10.08 -34.58 27.22
CA GLN A 39 8.86 -34.46 26.41
C GLN A 39 7.79 -33.64 27.16
N ALA A 40 7.80 -32.33 26.99
CA ALA A 40 6.74 -31.45 27.48
C ALA A 40 5.46 -31.64 26.65
N ASP A 41 4.31 -31.80 27.31
CA ASP A 41 2.99 -31.83 26.66
C ASP A 41 2.65 -30.45 26.09
N TYR A 42 2.33 -30.40 24.79
CA TYR A 42 2.00 -29.16 24.09
C TYR A 42 0.48 -28.96 24.06
N GLN A 43 0.04 -27.74 24.37
CA GLN A 43 -1.35 -27.34 24.32
C GLN A 43 -1.51 -26.05 23.50
N VAL A 44 -2.67 -25.88 22.87
CA VAL A 44 -2.98 -24.74 21.99
C VAL A 44 -3.05 -23.45 22.80
N LEU A 45 -2.16 -22.50 22.49
CA LEU A 45 -2.14 -21.16 23.06
C LEU A 45 -3.22 -20.30 22.36
N PHE A 46 -3.21 -20.26 21.03
CA PHE A 46 -4.16 -19.56 20.17
C PHE A 46 -4.43 -20.36 18.89
N ALA A 47 -5.66 -20.29 18.38
CA ALA A 47 -6.10 -20.96 17.16
C ALA A 47 -6.62 -19.93 16.14
N SER A 48 -6.49 -20.23 14.85
CA SER A 48 -6.99 -19.40 13.74
C SER A 48 -6.45 -17.96 13.76
N LEU A 49 -5.13 -17.82 13.91
CA LEU A 49 -4.46 -16.52 13.89
C LEU A 49 -4.23 -16.03 12.46
N ALA A 50 -4.40 -14.73 12.22
CA ALA A 50 -3.89 -14.07 11.03
C ALA A 50 -2.35 -14.16 10.99
N GLU A 51 -1.75 -14.28 9.80
CA GLU A 51 -0.29 -14.47 9.65
C GLU A 51 0.54 -13.36 10.33
N SER A 52 0.03 -12.13 10.34
CA SER A 52 0.66 -10.99 11.02
C SER A 52 0.67 -11.14 12.55
N ASP A 53 -0.44 -11.59 13.13
CA ASP A 53 -0.57 -11.82 14.57
C ASP A 53 0.21 -13.06 15.01
N ALA A 54 0.24 -14.10 14.17
CA ALA A 54 1.07 -15.27 14.40
C ALA A 54 2.57 -14.90 14.42
N GLY A 55 3.03 -14.03 13.52
CA GLY A 55 4.40 -13.51 13.50
C GLY A 55 4.78 -12.76 14.78
N GLY A 56 3.91 -11.88 15.27
CA GLY A 56 4.11 -11.12 16.51
C GLY A 56 4.17 -12.01 17.75
N ILE A 57 3.26 -12.98 17.86
CA ILE A 57 3.23 -13.94 18.97
C ILE A 57 4.48 -14.83 18.95
N VAL A 58 4.90 -15.33 17.77
CA VAL A 58 6.11 -16.15 17.63
C VAL A 58 7.37 -15.37 18.01
N GLN A 59 7.47 -14.09 17.63
CA GLN A 59 8.60 -13.24 18.00
C GLN A 59 8.70 -13.07 19.52
N LYS A 60 7.56 -12.87 20.20
CA LYS A 60 7.53 -12.78 21.66
C LYS A 60 7.80 -14.11 22.37
N LEU A 61 7.29 -15.23 21.86
CA LEU A 61 7.62 -16.55 22.39
C LEU A 61 9.12 -16.86 22.25
N LYS A 62 9.77 -16.43 21.15
CA LYS A 62 11.22 -16.52 20.99
C LYS A 62 11.98 -15.64 21.99
N GLU A 63 11.52 -14.40 22.21
CA GLU A 63 12.10 -13.47 23.19
C GLU A 63 12.04 -14.02 24.61
N LEU A 64 10.89 -14.60 24.99
CA LEU A 64 10.66 -15.27 26.27
C LEU A 64 11.31 -16.66 26.37
N LYS A 65 11.99 -17.12 25.30
CA LYS A 65 12.65 -18.43 25.21
C LYS A 65 11.70 -19.60 25.53
N VAL A 66 10.43 -19.48 25.14
CA VAL A 66 9.43 -20.52 25.30
C VAL A 66 9.47 -21.43 24.08
N PRO A 67 9.61 -22.76 24.24
CA PRO A 67 9.51 -23.68 23.12
C PRO A 67 8.08 -23.67 22.57
N TYR A 68 7.92 -23.60 21.24
CA TYR A 68 6.62 -23.51 20.60
C TYR A 68 6.57 -24.42 19.35
N LYS A 69 5.37 -24.89 19.00
CA LYS A 69 5.09 -25.63 17.76
C LYS A 69 4.02 -24.90 16.96
N LEU A 70 4.17 -24.92 15.63
CA LEU A 70 3.22 -24.33 14.69
C LEU A 70 2.47 -25.46 13.98
N GLU A 71 1.15 -25.48 14.11
CA GLU A 71 0.30 -26.51 13.50
C GLU A 71 -0.93 -25.84 12.90
N ALA A 72 -1.06 -25.85 11.57
CA ALA A 72 -2.23 -25.39 10.80
C ALA A 72 -2.87 -24.06 11.29
N GLY A 73 -2.08 -22.99 11.47
CA GLY A 73 -2.59 -21.68 11.91
C GLY A 73 -2.88 -21.57 13.42
N SER A 74 -2.43 -22.55 14.20
CA SER A 74 -2.43 -22.54 15.66
C SER A 74 -1.01 -22.57 16.23
N ILE A 75 -0.82 -21.92 17.37
CA ILE A 75 0.46 -21.88 18.09
C ILE A 75 0.29 -22.73 19.35
N MET A 76 1.11 -23.76 19.51
CA MET A 76 1.13 -24.61 20.68
C MET A 76 2.35 -24.32 21.55
N VAL A 77 2.16 -24.33 22.87
CA VAL A 77 3.20 -24.12 23.89
C VAL A 77 3.04 -25.18 25.00
N PRO A 78 4.08 -25.41 25.84
CA PRO A 78 3.97 -26.32 26.98
C PRO A 78 2.74 -26.01 27.86
N ALA A 79 1.99 -27.06 28.22
CA ALA A 79 0.71 -26.96 28.94
C ALA A 79 0.82 -26.20 30.27
N ASP A 80 1.98 -26.29 30.93
CA ASP A 80 2.31 -25.58 32.18
C ASP A 80 2.34 -24.06 32.03
N LYS A 81 2.55 -23.52 30.81
CA LYS A 81 2.75 -22.08 30.58
C LYS A 81 1.62 -21.41 29.80
N VAL A 82 0.58 -22.14 29.40
CA VAL A 82 -0.48 -21.60 28.52
C VAL A 82 -1.17 -20.38 29.13
N TYR A 83 -1.60 -20.48 30.39
CA TYR A 83 -2.37 -19.42 31.05
C TYR A 83 -1.51 -18.18 31.33
N ASP A 84 -0.29 -18.38 31.81
CA ASP A 84 0.66 -17.29 32.06
C ASP A 84 1.04 -16.56 30.78
N LEU A 85 1.28 -17.29 29.69
CA LEU A 85 1.60 -16.70 28.39
C LEU A 85 0.42 -15.96 27.79
N ARG A 86 -0.83 -16.45 27.97
CA ARG A 86 -2.01 -15.69 27.55
C ARG A 86 -2.12 -14.37 28.28
N LEU A 87 -1.91 -14.37 29.60
CA LEU A 87 -1.98 -13.15 30.39
C LEU A 87 -0.86 -12.16 30.01
N GLN A 88 0.37 -12.65 29.79
CA GLN A 88 1.50 -11.82 29.38
C GLN A 88 1.36 -11.26 27.97
N LEU A 89 0.88 -12.06 27.01
CA LEU A 89 0.67 -11.62 25.63
C LEU A 89 -0.50 -10.62 25.55
N ALA A 90 -1.57 -10.85 26.33
CA ALA A 90 -2.68 -9.91 26.45
C ALA A 90 -2.24 -8.56 27.05
N ALA A 91 -1.36 -8.58 28.07
CA ALA A 91 -0.77 -7.36 28.64
C ALA A 91 0.07 -6.57 27.62
N GLN A 92 0.56 -7.23 26.58
CA GLN A 92 1.31 -6.62 25.47
C GLN A 92 0.42 -6.29 24.26
N GLY A 93 -0.90 -6.48 24.36
CA GLY A 93 -1.84 -6.19 23.27
C GLY A 93 -1.80 -7.18 22.11
N LEU A 94 -1.26 -8.40 22.34
CA LEU A 94 -1.24 -9.49 21.37
C LEU A 94 -2.33 -10.53 21.72
N PRO A 95 -3.10 -11.03 20.74
CA PRO A 95 -3.09 -10.65 19.31
C PRO A 95 -3.63 -9.23 19.08
N HIS A 96 -3.16 -8.55 18.04
CA HIS A 96 -3.53 -7.15 17.78
C HIS A 96 -4.99 -6.97 17.38
N GLY A 97 -5.73 -8.06 17.19
CA GLY A 97 -7.18 -8.11 17.15
C GLY A 97 -7.77 -7.05 16.24
N GLY A 98 -7.89 -7.36 14.95
CA GLY A 98 -8.74 -6.59 14.05
C GLY A 98 -10.10 -6.42 14.73
N GLY A 99 -10.46 -5.17 15.03
CA GLY A 99 -11.56 -4.84 15.95
C GLY A 99 -12.84 -5.62 15.66
N ILE A 100 -13.66 -5.85 16.68
CA ILE A 100 -14.92 -6.62 16.56
C ILE A 100 -15.80 -5.99 15.48
N GLY A 101 -16.06 -6.72 14.39
CA GLY A 101 -16.92 -6.30 13.28
C GLY A 101 -18.29 -6.97 13.38
N PHE A 102 -18.84 -7.39 12.24
CA PHE A 102 -20.14 -8.06 12.19
C PHE A 102 -20.14 -9.48 12.80
N GLU A 103 -18.98 -10.04 13.16
CA GLU A 103 -18.88 -11.36 13.80
C GLU A 103 -19.58 -11.40 15.18
N LEU A 104 -19.86 -10.23 15.76
CA LEU A 104 -20.65 -10.10 16.99
C LEU A 104 -22.10 -10.57 16.82
N PHE A 105 -22.64 -10.57 15.60
CA PHE A 105 -24.00 -10.99 15.30
C PHE A 105 -24.14 -12.49 15.01
N ASP A 106 -23.03 -13.18 14.73
CA ASP A 106 -23.03 -14.62 14.46
C ASP A 106 -23.35 -15.44 15.72
N LYS A 107 -23.16 -14.83 16.90
CA LYS A 107 -23.54 -15.41 18.19
C LYS A 107 -24.93 -14.87 18.56
N ALA A 108 -25.95 -15.67 18.30
CA ALA A 108 -27.33 -15.33 18.65
C ALA A 108 -27.51 -15.35 20.19
N ASP A 109 -27.49 -14.17 20.83
CA ASP A 109 -27.93 -14.00 22.21
C ASP A 109 -29.47 -13.86 22.25
N PHE A 110 -30.16 -14.91 22.70
CA PHE A 110 -31.59 -14.85 22.99
C PHE A 110 -31.83 -13.89 24.15
N GLY A 111 -32.62 -12.83 23.91
CA GLY A 111 -33.01 -11.85 24.94
C GLY A 111 -32.33 -10.47 24.85
N SER A 112 -31.65 -10.14 23.75
CA SER A 112 -31.09 -8.78 23.56
C SER A 112 -32.18 -7.71 23.38
N THR A 113 -31.96 -6.52 23.95
CA THR A 113 -32.85 -5.36 23.77
C THR A 113 -32.51 -4.61 22.47
N ASP A 114 -33.47 -3.87 21.92
CA ASP A 114 -33.26 -3.02 20.72
C ASP A 114 -32.09 -2.04 20.90
N PHE A 115 -31.94 -1.47 22.10
CA PHE A 115 -30.80 -0.60 22.43
C PHE A 115 -29.45 -1.34 22.29
N VAL A 116 -29.36 -2.57 22.81
CA VAL A 116 -28.15 -3.40 22.71
C VAL A 116 -27.87 -3.76 21.25
N GLN A 117 -28.90 -4.10 20.48
CA GLN A 117 -28.76 -4.40 19.04
C GLN A 117 -28.24 -3.19 18.26
N LYS A 118 -28.78 -1.99 18.49
CA LYS A 118 -28.30 -0.73 17.88
C LYS A 118 -26.86 -0.41 18.27
N LEU A 119 -26.50 -0.60 19.54
CA LEU A 119 -25.13 -0.41 20.01
C LEU A 119 -24.16 -1.39 19.34
N ASN A 120 -24.54 -2.67 19.26
CA ASN A 120 -23.75 -3.71 18.61
C ASN A 120 -23.61 -3.44 17.10
N TYR A 121 -24.67 -2.97 16.44
CA TYR A 121 -24.65 -2.60 15.03
C TYR A 121 -23.67 -1.45 14.78
N ARG A 122 -23.72 -0.40 15.60
CA ARG A 122 -22.78 0.72 15.50
C ARG A 122 -21.33 0.28 15.74
N ARG A 123 -21.07 -0.61 16.70
CA ARG A 123 -19.73 -1.16 16.95
C ARG A 123 -19.23 -1.99 15.77
N ALA A 124 -20.07 -2.86 15.23
CA ALA A 124 -19.75 -3.66 14.06
C ALA A 124 -19.43 -2.79 12.84
N LEU A 125 -20.24 -1.76 12.58
CA LEU A 125 -20.02 -0.81 11.48
C LEU A 125 -18.69 -0.05 11.64
N GLN A 126 -18.37 0.43 12.85
CA GLN A 126 -17.08 1.06 13.15
C GLN A 126 -15.89 0.12 12.91
N GLY A 127 -16.02 -1.15 13.31
CA GLY A 127 -15.02 -2.19 13.09
C GLY A 127 -14.79 -2.47 11.60
N GLU A 128 -15.87 -2.63 10.83
CA GLU A 128 -15.79 -2.97 9.41
C GLU A 128 -15.25 -1.82 8.56
N LEU A 129 -15.67 -0.58 8.85
CA LEU A 129 -15.11 0.60 8.20
C LEU A 129 -13.62 0.76 8.54
N SER A 130 -13.22 0.50 9.80
CA SER A 130 -11.81 0.52 10.20
C SER A 130 -10.98 -0.48 9.41
N ARG A 131 -11.47 -1.73 9.24
CA ARG A 131 -10.79 -2.75 8.43
C ARG A 131 -10.67 -2.36 6.97
N THR A 132 -11.73 -1.78 6.41
CA THR A 132 -11.73 -1.32 5.02
C THR A 132 -10.70 -0.21 4.80
N VAL A 133 -10.57 0.74 5.73
CA VAL A 133 -9.53 1.78 5.66
C VAL A 133 -8.12 1.21 5.88
N MET A 134 -7.97 0.20 6.75
CA MET A 134 -6.69 -0.51 6.95
C MET A 134 -6.24 -1.33 5.73
N ALA A 135 -7.14 -1.59 4.76
CA ALA A 135 -6.75 -2.24 3.51
C ALA A 135 -5.87 -1.33 2.61
N LEU A 136 -5.84 -0.01 2.88
CA LEU A 136 -4.92 0.92 2.22
C LEU A 136 -3.48 0.63 2.66
N ALA A 137 -2.55 0.54 1.71
CA ALA A 137 -1.17 0.12 1.96
C ALA A 137 -0.42 1.05 2.94
N GLU A 138 -0.77 2.32 2.96
CA GLU A 138 -0.17 3.37 3.77
C GLU A 138 -0.65 3.36 5.23
N VAL A 139 -1.81 2.75 5.50
CA VAL A 139 -2.45 2.73 6.81
C VAL A 139 -1.98 1.48 7.58
N GLU A 140 -1.42 1.69 8.77
CA GLU A 140 -1.03 0.62 9.70
C GLU A 140 -2.19 0.25 10.62
N GLN A 141 -2.89 1.27 11.13
CA GLN A 141 -4.02 1.09 12.04
C GLN A 141 -5.06 2.19 11.80
N CYS A 142 -6.34 1.86 11.91
CA CYS A 142 -7.42 2.82 11.80
C CYS A 142 -8.42 2.67 12.94
N ARG A 143 -8.94 3.77 13.47
CA ARG A 143 -10.04 3.79 14.43
C ARG A 143 -11.08 4.79 13.98
N ILE A 144 -12.34 4.36 13.92
CA ILE A 144 -13.45 5.19 13.46
C ILE A 144 -14.45 5.33 14.60
N HIS A 145 -14.82 6.57 14.90
CA HIS A 145 -15.89 6.89 15.82
C HIS A 145 -17.05 7.50 15.05
N LEU A 146 -18.25 6.96 15.27
CA LEU A 146 -19.48 7.41 14.64
C LEU A 146 -20.42 7.98 15.70
N ALA A 147 -20.84 9.21 15.50
CA ALA A 147 -21.88 9.86 16.27
C ALA A 147 -23.17 9.88 15.44
N ILE A 148 -23.95 8.80 15.56
CA ILE A 148 -25.26 8.67 14.90
C ILE A 148 -26.34 9.01 15.93
N PRO A 149 -27.16 10.05 15.71
CA PRO A 149 -28.23 10.46 16.61
C PRO A 149 -29.44 9.52 16.52
N GLU A 150 -30.21 9.40 17.61
CA GLU A 150 -31.44 8.61 17.63
C GLU A 150 -32.60 9.36 16.96
N LYS A 151 -33.37 8.66 16.12
CA LYS A 151 -34.59 9.21 15.50
C LYS A 151 -35.67 9.33 16.58
N SER A 152 -36.02 10.56 16.97
CA SER A 152 -37.13 10.84 17.90
C SER A 152 -38.30 11.47 17.16
N LEU A 153 -39.53 11.02 17.43
CA LEU A 153 -40.76 11.61 16.86
C LEU A 153 -41.04 13.02 17.38
N PHE A 154 -40.31 13.47 18.41
CA PHE A 154 -40.49 14.77 19.06
C PHE A 154 -39.42 15.80 18.69
N VAL A 155 -38.42 15.41 17.90
CA VAL A 155 -37.34 16.31 17.44
C VAL A 155 -37.33 16.30 15.93
N GLN A 156 -38.01 17.27 15.33
CA GLN A 156 -37.82 17.62 13.93
C GLN A 156 -36.62 18.57 13.83
N GLU A 157 -35.67 18.19 12.99
CA GLU A 157 -34.52 18.96 12.51
C GLU A 157 -33.33 19.13 13.48
N GLY A 158 -32.15 18.62 13.08
CA GLY A 158 -30.88 19.19 13.55
C GLY A 158 -29.72 18.24 13.78
N ASN A 159 -29.92 16.94 13.96
CA ASN A 159 -28.81 16.05 14.27
C ASN A 159 -28.39 15.28 13.02
N ASN A 160 -27.47 15.87 12.24
CA ASN A 160 -26.75 15.12 11.21
C ASN A 160 -25.75 14.17 11.90
N PRO A 161 -25.58 12.94 11.41
CA PRO A 161 -24.48 12.09 11.86
C PRO A 161 -23.13 12.77 11.64
N SER A 162 -22.14 12.46 12.46
CA SER A 162 -20.75 12.85 12.24
C SER A 162 -19.80 11.69 12.49
N ALA A 163 -18.61 11.77 11.90
CA ALA A 163 -17.59 10.74 12.03
C ALA A 163 -16.19 11.33 12.25
N SER A 164 -15.40 10.68 13.10
CA SER A 164 -13.98 10.95 13.24
C SER A 164 -13.17 9.69 12.95
N VAL A 165 -12.17 9.84 12.08
CA VAL A 165 -11.32 8.77 11.59
C VAL A 165 -9.90 9.08 12.04
N LEU A 166 -9.37 8.27 12.94
CA LEU A 166 -7.97 8.33 13.34
C LEU A 166 -7.20 7.26 12.57
N VAL A 167 -6.20 7.69 11.81
CA VAL A 167 -5.30 6.81 11.07
C VAL A 167 -3.89 6.87 11.66
N LYS A 168 -3.26 5.71 11.80
CA LYS A 168 -1.83 5.58 12.05
C LYS A 168 -1.18 5.13 10.75
N LEU A 169 -0.27 5.93 10.23
CA LEU A 169 0.41 5.65 8.98
C LEU A 169 1.68 4.83 9.22
N ARG A 170 2.07 4.00 8.25
CA ARG A 170 3.34 3.28 8.28
C ARG A 170 4.51 4.27 8.25
N ALA A 171 5.63 3.92 8.88
CA ALA A 171 6.81 4.78 8.96
C ALA A 171 7.27 5.31 7.58
N GLY A 172 7.39 6.65 7.45
CA GLY A 172 7.83 7.32 6.22
C GLY A 172 6.78 7.40 5.11
N ARG A 173 5.54 6.98 5.34
CA ARG A 173 4.41 7.12 4.38
C ARG A 173 3.48 8.25 4.80
N ASN A 174 2.89 8.90 3.81
CA ASN A 174 1.84 9.91 3.97
C ASN A 174 0.66 9.53 3.07
N LEU A 175 -0.56 9.93 3.46
CA LEU A 175 -1.72 9.79 2.59
C LEU A 175 -1.74 10.93 1.56
N THR A 176 -2.08 10.59 0.32
CA THR A 176 -2.35 11.57 -0.73
C THR A 176 -3.72 12.23 -0.53
N GLN A 177 -3.93 13.43 -1.08
CA GLN A 177 -5.22 14.11 -0.99
C GLN A 177 -6.38 13.27 -1.57
N GLY A 178 -6.13 12.54 -2.66
CA GLY A 178 -7.10 11.61 -3.24
C GLY A 178 -7.45 10.45 -2.31
N GLN A 179 -6.47 9.89 -1.58
CA GLN A 179 -6.73 8.85 -0.58
C GLN A 179 -7.51 9.39 0.62
N ILE A 180 -7.21 10.60 1.09
CA ILE A 180 -7.95 11.25 2.18
C ILE A 180 -9.41 11.49 1.77
N GLN A 181 -9.64 12.03 0.57
CA GLN A 181 -10.98 12.20 0.02
C GLN A 181 -11.70 10.86 -0.17
N GLY A 182 -10.98 9.82 -0.62
CA GLY A 182 -11.51 8.47 -0.71
C GLY A 182 -12.01 7.94 0.64
N ILE A 183 -11.24 8.12 1.72
CA ILE A 183 -11.64 7.75 3.09
C ILE A 183 -12.89 8.52 3.52
N VAL A 184 -12.93 9.83 3.28
CA VAL A 184 -14.08 10.69 3.61
C VAL A 184 -15.34 10.24 2.87
N HIS A 185 -15.25 10.00 1.56
CA HIS A 185 -16.37 9.55 0.75
C HIS A 185 -16.82 8.13 1.12
N LEU A 186 -15.90 7.23 1.44
CA LEU A 186 -16.21 5.88 1.89
C LEU A 186 -17.02 5.92 3.20
N VAL A 187 -16.58 6.68 4.19
CA VAL A 187 -17.26 6.76 5.50
C VAL A 187 -18.61 7.46 5.38
N SER A 188 -18.68 8.59 4.66
CA SER A 188 -19.94 9.32 4.44
C SER A 188 -20.97 8.51 3.66
N SER A 189 -20.55 7.78 2.62
CA SER A 189 -21.47 6.92 1.84
C SER A 189 -21.95 5.68 2.60
N SER A 190 -21.21 5.25 3.64
CA SER A 190 -21.55 4.08 4.44
C SER A 190 -22.59 4.35 5.53
N ILE A 191 -22.98 5.61 5.76
CA ILE A 191 -23.88 6.03 6.83
C ILE A 191 -24.99 6.90 6.24
N GLU A 192 -26.24 6.56 6.56
CA GLU A 192 -27.41 7.32 6.11
C GLU A 192 -27.32 8.78 6.58
N ASN A 193 -27.48 9.73 5.65
CA ASN A 193 -27.50 11.18 5.93
C ASN A 193 -26.20 11.77 6.52
N LEU A 194 -25.05 11.10 6.41
CA LEU A 194 -23.76 11.66 6.79
C LEU A 194 -23.17 12.50 5.64
N ASN A 195 -22.99 13.81 5.85
CA ASN A 195 -22.32 14.63 4.85
C ASN A 195 -20.80 14.41 4.88
N PRO A 196 -20.10 14.43 3.73
CA PRO A 196 -18.64 14.38 3.66
C PRO A 196 -17.94 15.48 4.48
N ARG A 197 -18.61 16.63 4.69
CA ARG A 197 -18.10 17.75 5.49
C ARG A 197 -18.06 17.46 7.00
N ASP A 198 -18.88 16.52 7.46
CA ASP A 198 -19.00 16.12 8.87
C ASP A 198 -18.09 14.92 9.21
N VAL A 199 -17.15 14.60 8.31
CA VAL A 199 -16.14 13.54 8.48
C VAL A 199 -14.76 14.16 8.62
N THR A 200 -14.13 13.94 9.78
CA THR A 200 -12.79 14.44 10.07
C THR A 200 -11.78 13.30 10.09
N VAL A 201 -10.70 13.41 9.31
CA VAL A 201 -9.58 12.45 9.31
C VAL A 201 -8.36 13.07 9.98
N VAL A 202 -7.77 12.36 10.94
CA VAL A 202 -6.63 12.83 11.75
C VAL A 202 -5.55 11.75 11.79
N ASP A 203 -4.27 12.14 11.68
CA ASP A 203 -3.12 11.25 11.86
C ASP A 203 -2.82 11.07 13.37
N SER A 204 -2.18 9.96 13.73
CA SER A 204 -1.61 9.64 15.03
C SER A 204 -0.69 10.72 15.64
N ARG A 205 -0.15 11.62 14.82
CA ARG A 205 0.64 12.80 15.24
C ARG A 205 -0.19 14.01 15.69
N GLY A 206 -1.51 13.95 15.54
CA GLY A 206 -2.43 15.06 15.82
C GLY A 206 -2.68 15.99 14.63
N ASP A 207 -2.09 15.70 13.47
CA ASP A 207 -2.31 16.47 12.23
C ASP A 207 -3.67 16.12 11.63
N MET A 208 -4.52 17.14 11.48
CA MET A 208 -5.79 17.00 10.78
C MET A 208 -5.53 16.95 9.26
N LEU A 209 -5.85 15.81 8.65
CA LEU A 209 -5.62 15.55 7.23
C LEU A 209 -6.78 16.08 6.36
N THR A 210 -7.98 16.14 6.91
CA THR A 210 -9.13 16.83 6.30
C THR A 210 -9.19 18.27 6.75
N ARG A 211 -9.07 19.22 5.83
CA ARG A 211 -9.44 20.60 6.13
C ARG A 211 -10.90 20.81 5.74
N PRO A 212 -11.77 21.26 6.67
CA PRO A 212 -13.07 21.80 6.30
C PRO A 212 -12.81 22.85 5.22
N SER A 213 -13.49 22.73 4.08
CA SER A 213 -13.42 23.73 3.03
C SER A 213 -14.17 24.97 3.51
N ASP A 214 -13.56 25.74 4.41
CA ASP A 214 -14.03 27.07 4.73
C ASP A 214 -13.73 27.95 3.52
N ASN A 215 -14.76 28.14 2.70
CA ASN A 215 -14.81 29.05 1.55
C ASN A 215 -14.60 30.54 1.92
N ASN A 216 -14.13 30.83 3.14
CA ASN A 216 -14.11 32.17 3.72
C ASN A 216 -12.70 32.70 4.03
N ASP A 217 -11.63 31.96 3.71
CA ASP A 217 -10.28 32.48 3.82
C ASP A 217 -9.99 33.43 2.64
N ALA A 218 -9.69 34.69 2.96
CA ALA A 218 -9.35 35.77 2.02
C ALA A 218 -7.99 35.57 1.30
N GLY A 219 -7.46 34.34 1.27
CA GLY A 219 -6.23 33.96 0.57
C GLY A 219 -6.52 33.02 -0.61
N LEU A 220 -5.49 32.76 -1.45
CA LEU A 220 -5.63 31.71 -2.47
C LEU A 220 -5.90 30.37 -1.79
N SER A 221 -6.92 29.66 -2.27
CA SER A 221 -7.17 28.28 -1.86
C SER A 221 -5.94 27.42 -2.17
N ASN A 222 -5.60 26.46 -1.32
CA ASN A 222 -4.53 25.48 -1.61
C ASN A 222 -4.72 24.81 -2.98
N SER A 223 -5.96 24.59 -3.40
CA SER A 223 -6.28 24.05 -4.73
C SER A 223 -5.83 24.97 -5.88
N GLN A 224 -5.93 26.29 -5.69
CA GLN A 224 -5.48 27.29 -6.66
C GLN A 224 -3.95 27.37 -6.71
N LEU A 225 -3.29 27.28 -5.55
CA LEU A 225 -1.82 27.19 -5.48
C LEU A 225 -1.30 25.90 -6.12
N GLU A 226 -1.97 24.78 -5.89
CA GLU A 226 -1.62 23.50 -6.51
C GLU A 226 -1.84 23.52 -8.02
N TYR A 227 -2.95 24.12 -8.50
CA TYR A 227 -3.17 24.35 -9.92
C TYR A 227 -2.05 25.20 -10.55
N GLN A 228 -1.69 26.31 -9.90
CA GLN A 228 -0.58 27.16 -10.34
C GLN A 228 0.73 26.37 -10.40
N HIS A 229 1.07 25.61 -9.35
CA HIS A 229 2.30 24.83 -9.30
C HIS A 229 2.35 23.74 -10.37
N ASN A 230 1.23 23.05 -10.60
CA ASN A 230 1.13 22.03 -11.65
C ASN A 230 1.28 22.64 -13.04
N TYR A 231 0.69 23.81 -13.27
CA TYR A 231 0.84 24.55 -14.52
C TYR A 231 2.29 25.01 -14.75
N GLU A 232 2.95 25.55 -13.73
CA GLU A 232 4.38 25.91 -13.78
C GLU A 232 5.26 24.69 -14.08
N LYS A 233 5.01 23.56 -13.43
CA LYS A 233 5.76 22.31 -13.63
C LYS A 233 5.57 21.72 -15.03
N ASP A 234 4.37 21.83 -15.59
CA ASP A 234 4.10 21.40 -16.97
C ASP A 234 4.88 22.26 -17.97
N LEU A 235 4.88 23.58 -17.79
CA LEU A 235 5.68 24.49 -18.63
C LEU A 235 7.20 24.26 -18.46
N GLU A 236 7.68 24.01 -17.23
CA GLU A 236 9.07 23.59 -16.98
C GLU A 236 9.42 22.33 -17.77
N SER A 237 8.54 21.32 -17.74
CA SER A 237 8.75 20.04 -18.42
C SER A 237 8.78 20.20 -19.94
N ARG A 238 7.90 21.04 -20.51
CA ARG A 238 7.90 21.35 -21.96
C ARG A 238 9.18 22.08 -22.39
N ALA A 239 9.64 23.04 -21.59
CA ALA A 239 10.87 23.78 -21.86
C ALA A 239 12.12 22.88 -21.80
N LEU A 240 12.15 21.92 -20.87
CA LEU A 240 13.20 20.91 -20.79
C LEU A 240 13.13 19.95 -21.98
N ALA A 241 11.96 19.39 -22.28
CA ALA A 241 11.78 18.37 -23.33
C ALA A 241 12.20 18.85 -24.73
N ILE A 242 12.02 20.14 -25.04
CA ILE A 242 12.42 20.69 -26.36
C ILE A 242 13.93 20.90 -26.49
N LEU A 243 14.63 21.22 -25.39
CA LEU A 243 16.06 21.54 -25.41
C LEU A 243 16.96 20.37 -25.01
N GLU A 244 16.49 19.45 -24.16
CA GLU A 244 17.27 18.29 -23.69
C GLU A 244 17.94 17.47 -24.80
N PRO A 245 17.29 17.17 -25.95
CA PRO A 245 17.93 16.43 -27.04
C PRO A 245 19.11 17.17 -27.68
N VAL A 246 19.14 18.51 -27.60
CA VAL A 246 20.18 19.35 -28.20
C VAL A 246 21.29 19.65 -27.21
N VAL A 247 20.95 19.84 -25.94
CA VAL A 247 21.89 20.29 -24.90
C VAL A 247 22.48 19.15 -24.07
N GLY A 248 21.79 18.00 -24.02
CA GLY A 248 22.13 16.85 -23.19
C GLY A 248 21.30 16.78 -21.90
N LYS A 249 21.03 15.56 -21.43
CA LYS A 249 20.34 15.34 -20.15
C LYS A 249 21.16 15.97 -19.01
N SER A 250 20.48 16.62 -18.06
CA SER A 250 21.08 17.33 -16.93
C SER A 250 21.92 18.58 -17.26
N LYS A 251 21.98 19.01 -18.52
CA LYS A 251 22.70 20.22 -18.99
C LYS A 251 21.80 21.45 -19.16
N ILE A 252 20.57 21.36 -18.64
CA ILE A 252 19.59 22.43 -18.67
C ILE A 252 18.78 22.43 -17.37
N ARG A 253 18.46 23.62 -16.89
CA ARG A 253 17.50 23.85 -15.80
C ARG A 253 16.56 24.97 -16.22
N ALA A 254 15.26 24.75 -16.07
CA ALA A 254 14.24 25.76 -16.32
C ALA A 254 13.46 26.00 -15.03
N LYS A 255 13.12 27.26 -14.77
CA LYS A 255 12.17 27.68 -13.74
C LYS A 255 11.11 28.59 -14.34
N VAL A 256 9.86 28.31 -13.99
CA VAL A 256 8.70 29.03 -14.49
C VAL A 256 7.93 29.61 -13.31
N ALA A 257 7.52 30.87 -13.44
CA ALA A 257 6.57 31.51 -12.55
C ALA A 257 5.36 31.95 -13.37
N ALA A 258 4.16 31.56 -12.96
CA ALA A 258 2.92 31.91 -13.64
C ALA A 258 2.02 32.72 -12.71
N ALA A 259 1.60 33.91 -13.15
CA ALA A 259 0.55 34.67 -12.49
C ALA A 259 -0.79 34.26 -13.12
N ILE A 260 -1.68 33.66 -12.31
CA ILE A 260 -3.00 33.19 -12.74
C ILE A 260 -4.08 34.01 -12.03
N ASP A 261 -5.07 34.48 -12.78
CA ASP A 261 -6.25 35.14 -12.23
C ASP A 261 -7.33 34.12 -11.90
N PHE A 262 -7.60 33.96 -10.61
CA PHE A 262 -8.67 33.10 -10.11
C PHE A 262 -9.97 33.86 -9.82
N THR A 263 -10.08 35.12 -10.24
CA THR A 263 -11.30 35.92 -10.06
C THR A 263 -12.44 35.32 -10.87
N LYS A 264 -13.53 34.94 -10.20
CA LYS A 264 -14.76 34.51 -10.85
C LYS A 264 -15.61 35.75 -11.13
N VAL A 265 -15.82 36.06 -12.41
CA VAL A 265 -16.68 37.18 -12.84
C VAL A 265 -18.00 36.62 -13.33
N GLU A 266 -19.07 36.99 -12.65
CA GLU A 266 -20.44 36.69 -13.05
C GLU A 266 -21.05 37.98 -13.61
N LYS A 267 -21.42 37.96 -14.90
CA LYS A 267 -22.01 39.10 -15.60
C LYS A 267 -23.43 38.75 -16.01
N THR A 268 -24.40 39.50 -15.51
CA THR A 268 -25.78 39.49 -16.00
C THR A 268 -25.98 40.73 -16.85
N GLU A 269 -26.21 40.54 -18.14
CA GLU A 269 -26.47 41.62 -19.09
C GLU A 269 -27.89 41.50 -19.62
N GLU A 270 -28.66 42.58 -19.46
CA GLU A 270 -30.03 42.67 -19.97
C GLU A 270 -30.05 43.65 -21.14
N LYS A 271 -30.30 43.13 -22.35
CA LYS A 271 -30.40 43.93 -23.56
C LYS A 271 -31.83 43.96 -24.06
N PHE A 272 -32.37 45.16 -24.24
CA PHE A 272 -33.67 45.38 -24.87
C PHE A 272 -33.48 45.69 -26.34
N ASP A 273 -34.27 45.05 -27.20
CA ASP A 273 -34.30 45.36 -28.63
C ASP A 273 -35.44 46.34 -28.93
N PRO A 274 -35.15 47.61 -29.25
CA PRO A 274 -36.18 48.61 -29.50
C PRO A 274 -37.00 48.35 -30.78
N ASP A 275 -36.46 47.58 -31.74
CA ASP A 275 -37.11 47.31 -33.02
C ASP A 275 -38.05 46.09 -32.96
N GLY A 276 -37.86 45.22 -31.96
CA GLY A 276 -38.69 44.04 -31.69
C GLY A 276 -39.97 44.31 -30.88
N GLN A 277 -40.45 45.54 -30.84
CA GLN A 277 -41.65 45.92 -30.09
C GLN A 277 -42.92 45.30 -30.69
N VAL A 278 -43.64 44.50 -29.89
CA VAL A 278 -44.92 43.89 -30.30
C VAL A 278 -46.04 44.46 -29.43
N ILE A 279 -47.13 44.90 -30.06
CA ILE A 279 -48.31 45.38 -29.34
C ILE A 279 -48.92 44.20 -28.56
N ARG A 280 -48.98 44.32 -27.23
CA ARG A 280 -49.65 43.36 -26.35
C ARG A 280 -51.12 43.68 -26.15
N SER A 281 -51.47 44.97 -26.05
CA SER A 281 -52.87 45.39 -26.00
C SER A 281 -53.04 46.80 -26.55
N GLU A 282 -54.15 47.01 -27.24
CA GLU A 282 -54.56 48.30 -27.78
C GLU A 282 -56.02 48.54 -27.36
N GLN A 283 -56.28 49.68 -26.72
CA GLN A 283 -57.62 50.12 -26.38
C GLN A 283 -57.93 51.43 -27.11
N LYS A 284 -58.86 51.37 -28.06
CA LYS A 284 -59.28 52.51 -28.88
C LYS A 284 -60.74 52.84 -28.62
N SER A 285 -61.00 54.04 -28.09
CA SER A 285 -62.34 54.59 -27.88
C SER A 285 -62.59 55.73 -28.86
N VAL A 286 -63.58 55.57 -29.74
CA VAL A 286 -64.00 56.61 -30.69
C VAL A 286 -65.43 57.01 -30.37
N GLU A 287 -65.62 58.22 -29.87
CA GLU A 287 -66.93 58.82 -29.65
C GLU A 287 -67.25 59.76 -30.81
N LYS A 288 -68.35 59.52 -31.52
CA LYS A 288 -68.85 60.41 -32.57
C LYS A 288 -70.25 60.86 -32.20
N SER A 289 -70.43 62.13 -31.87
CA SER A 289 -71.73 62.74 -31.63
C SER A 289 -72.18 63.49 -32.88
N THR A 290 -73.45 63.35 -33.24
CA THR A 290 -74.11 64.18 -34.26
C THR A 290 -75.41 64.67 -33.64
N SER A 291 -75.56 65.99 -33.46
CA SER A 291 -76.77 66.58 -32.90
C SER A 291 -77.63 67.15 -34.01
N GLY A 292 -78.81 66.56 -34.22
CA GLY A 292 -79.86 67.12 -35.07
C GLY A 292 -80.72 68.08 -34.26
N GLY A 293 -80.73 69.36 -34.61
CA GLY A 293 -81.52 70.37 -33.91
C GLY A 293 -82.95 70.49 -34.47
N SER A 294 -83.96 70.04 -33.72
CA SER A 294 -85.36 70.43 -33.96
C SER A 294 -85.69 71.65 -33.10
N GLY A 295 -85.52 72.86 -33.66
CA GLY A 295 -85.90 74.11 -33.01
C GLY A 295 -87.38 74.43 -33.25
N GLY A 296 -88.15 74.66 -32.18
CA GLY A 296 -89.44 75.34 -32.23
C GLY A 296 -89.26 76.83 -31.91
N VAL A 297 -90.05 77.71 -32.53
CA VAL A 297 -89.98 79.17 -32.31
C VAL A 297 -90.53 79.51 -30.91
N PRO A 298 -89.72 80.08 -29.98
CA PRO A 298 -90.21 80.44 -28.66
C PRO A 298 -91.06 81.72 -28.70
N GLY A 299 -92.29 81.68 -28.15
CA GLY A 299 -93.12 82.87 -27.99
C GLY A 299 -94.62 82.60 -27.88
N VAL A 300 -95.36 83.57 -27.32
CA VAL A 300 -96.82 83.50 -27.13
C VAL A 300 -97.60 83.32 -28.44
N ALA A 301 -97.02 83.67 -29.59
CA ALA A 301 -97.63 83.47 -30.90
C ALA A 301 -97.90 82.00 -31.22
N SER A 302 -97.16 81.06 -30.62
CA SER A 302 -97.36 79.61 -30.79
C SER A 302 -98.50 79.05 -29.94
N ASN A 303 -99.00 79.81 -28.94
CA ASN A 303 -100.00 79.37 -27.95
C ASN A 303 -101.38 80.03 -28.10
N LEU A 304 -101.57 80.93 -29.05
CA LEU A 304 -102.91 81.48 -29.34
C LEU A 304 -103.66 80.56 -30.31
N PRO A 305 -104.85 80.04 -29.94
CA PRO A 305 -105.68 79.24 -30.83
C PRO A 305 -106.05 80.04 -32.07
N GLY A 306 -105.71 79.52 -33.26
CA GLY A 306 -106.12 80.09 -34.55
C GLY A 306 -105.02 80.73 -35.39
N ARG A 307 -103.76 80.77 -34.93
CA ARG A 307 -102.64 81.23 -35.77
C ARG A 307 -101.50 80.21 -35.77
N SER A 308 -101.30 79.52 -36.90
CA SER A 308 -100.17 78.62 -37.09
C SER A 308 -98.90 79.44 -37.36
N ALA A 309 -97.91 79.36 -36.47
CA ALA A 309 -96.56 79.84 -36.75
C ALA A 309 -95.79 78.78 -37.56
N ALA A 310 -95.16 79.17 -38.67
CA ALA A 310 -94.35 78.29 -39.51
C ALA A 310 -93.01 77.95 -38.83
N GLN A 311 -92.64 76.67 -38.84
CA GLN A 311 -91.40 76.16 -38.26
C GLN A 311 -90.25 76.23 -39.28
N THR A 312 -89.15 76.91 -38.94
CA THR A 312 -87.90 76.88 -39.71
C THR A 312 -86.95 75.80 -39.15
N GLY A 313 -86.52 74.88 -40.02
CA GLY A 313 -85.68 73.72 -39.65
C GLY A 313 -84.25 74.07 -39.23
N GLY A 314 -83.72 73.33 -38.26
CA GLY A 314 -82.35 73.48 -37.74
C GLY A 314 -81.37 72.50 -38.39
N GLY A 315 -80.16 72.99 -38.72
CA GLY A 315 -79.05 72.21 -39.27
C GLY A 315 -78.30 71.36 -38.22
N GLN A 316 -77.65 70.30 -38.68
CA GLN A 316 -77.01 69.26 -37.87
C GLN A 316 -75.50 69.49 -37.74
N ALA A 317 -74.94 69.42 -36.51
CA ALA A 317 -73.51 69.53 -36.25
C ALA A 317 -72.97 68.25 -35.61
N GLY A 318 -71.75 67.83 -35.97
CA GLY A 318 -71.10 66.63 -35.44
C GLY A 318 -69.73 66.90 -34.82
N SER A 319 -69.38 66.15 -33.78
CA SER A 319 -68.08 66.17 -33.10
C SER A 319 -67.56 64.74 -32.93
N GLN A 320 -66.24 64.53 -33.08
CA GLN A 320 -65.59 63.23 -32.91
C GLN A 320 -64.42 63.35 -31.94
N LYS A 321 -64.34 62.45 -30.95
CA LYS A 321 -63.24 62.32 -29.99
C LYS A 321 -62.68 60.90 -30.08
N GLN A 322 -61.36 60.77 -30.15
CA GLN A 322 -60.65 59.48 -30.17
C GLN A 322 -59.62 59.43 -29.05
N ASN A 323 -59.67 58.38 -28.22
CA ASN A 323 -58.67 58.03 -27.21
C ASN A 323 -58.06 56.66 -27.56
N GLU A 324 -56.74 56.55 -27.60
CA GLU A 324 -56.02 55.31 -27.96
C GLU A 324 -54.88 55.06 -26.95
N THR A 325 -54.86 53.87 -26.34
CA THR A 325 -53.82 53.42 -25.41
C THR A 325 -53.22 52.11 -25.91
N THR A 326 -51.91 52.09 -26.17
CA THR A 326 -51.20 50.92 -26.71
C THR A 326 -50.09 50.49 -25.76
N ASN A 327 -50.11 49.23 -25.33
CA ASN A 327 -49.07 48.60 -24.52
C ASN A 327 -48.19 47.72 -25.42
N TYR A 328 -46.87 47.89 -25.30
CA TYR A 328 -45.88 47.11 -26.03
C TYR A 328 -45.18 46.11 -25.11
N GLU A 329 -44.90 44.92 -25.63
CA GLU A 329 -43.89 44.01 -25.09
C GLU A 329 -42.61 44.21 -25.89
N ILE A 330 -41.51 44.46 -25.20
CA ILE A 330 -40.19 44.67 -25.81
C ILE A 330 -39.40 43.38 -25.59
N SER A 331 -38.84 42.82 -26.66
CA SER A 331 -37.98 41.65 -26.54
C SER A 331 -36.76 41.96 -25.66
N LYS A 332 -36.57 41.14 -24.63
CA LYS A 332 -35.45 41.20 -23.68
C LYS A 332 -34.58 39.97 -23.87
N VAL A 333 -33.28 40.19 -24.07
CA VAL A 333 -32.27 39.14 -24.03
C VAL A 333 -31.50 39.27 -22.73
N THR A 334 -31.68 38.32 -21.82
CA THR A 334 -30.86 38.19 -20.61
C THR A 334 -29.71 37.24 -20.90
N SER A 335 -28.49 37.76 -20.94
CA SER A 335 -27.27 36.94 -20.99
C SER A 335 -26.70 36.80 -19.59
N HIS A 336 -26.64 35.56 -19.11
CA HIS A 336 -25.92 35.21 -17.90
C HIS A 336 -24.60 34.55 -18.30
N THR A 337 -23.50 35.28 -18.12
CA THR A 337 -22.16 34.81 -18.48
C THR A 337 -21.35 34.60 -17.20
N ILE A 338 -20.90 33.37 -16.98
CA ILE A 338 -19.97 33.00 -15.91
C ILE A 338 -18.61 32.79 -16.57
N ASN A 339 -17.68 33.71 -16.35
CA ASN A 339 -16.31 33.55 -16.84
C ASN A 339 -15.59 32.50 -15.99
N ALA A 340 -14.92 31.57 -16.66
CA ALA A 340 -14.08 30.57 -15.99
C ALA A 340 -12.90 31.27 -15.30
N SER A 341 -12.63 30.91 -14.05
CA SER A 341 -11.43 31.34 -13.32
C SER A 341 -10.22 30.49 -13.76
N GLY A 342 -9.02 31.06 -13.76
CA GLY A 342 -7.79 30.38 -14.18
C GLY A 342 -7.13 30.99 -15.41
N GLU A 343 -7.46 32.24 -15.77
CA GLU A 343 -6.81 32.92 -16.89
C GLU A 343 -5.35 33.26 -16.55
N VAL A 344 -4.43 32.92 -17.44
CA VAL A 344 -3.00 33.20 -17.22
C VAL A 344 -2.74 34.68 -17.55
N LYS A 345 -2.32 35.46 -16.55
CA LYS A 345 -1.99 36.88 -16.66
C LYS A 345 -0.57 37.13 -17.13
N LYS A 346 0.39 36.32 -16.70
CA LYS A 346 1.81 36.49 -17.05
C LYS A 346 2.57 35.18 -16.83
N VAL A 347 3.46 34.84 -17.75
CA VAL A 347 4.43 33.77 -17.57
C VAL A 347 5.85 34.33 -17.65
N SER A 348 6.64 34.06 -16.62
CA SER A 348 8.07 34.38 -16.59
C SER A 348 8.88 33.09 -16.56
N ILE A 349 9.76 32.91 -17.54
CA ILE A 349 10.63 31.72 -17.63
C ILE A 349 12.08 32.13 -17.57
N ALA A 350 12.82 31.50 -16.67
CA ALA A 350 14.27 31.56 -16.60
C ALA A 350 14.85 30.19 -16.93
N VAL A 351 15.67 30.13 -17.99
CA VAL A 351 16.36 28.91 -18.40
C VAL A 351 17.86 29.12 -18.29
N ILE A 352 18.53 28.16 -17.68
CA ILE A 352 19.99 28.11 -17.63
C ILE A 352 20.43 26.89 -18.41
N VAL A 353 21.34 27.12 -19.36
CA VAL A 353 21.91 26.08 -20.23
C VAL A 353 23.40 25.97 -19.94
N ASP A 354 23.90 24.75 -19.85
CA ASP A 354 25.31 24.49 -19.65
C ASP A 354 26.09 24.54 -20.97
N GLY A 355 27.36 24.87 -20.89
CA GLY A 355 28.29 24.90 -22.02
C GLY A 355 28.67 23.51 -22.53
N THR A 356 29.53 23.50 -23.53
CA THR A 356 30.12 22.26 -24.05
C THR A 356 31.48 22.03 -23.41
N TYR A 357 31.81 20.76 -23.18
CA TYR A 357 33.06 20.34 -22.54
C TYR A 357 33.85 19.54 -23.56
N ALA A 358 34.90 20.14 -24.13
CA ALA A 358 35.79 19.46 -25.06
C ALA A 358 36.95 18.80 -24.28
N GLU A 359 37.23 17.54 -24.58
CA GLU A 359 38.43 16.86 -24.09
C GLU A 359 39.64 17.39 -24.85
N GLN A 360 40.66 17.83 -24.11
CA GLN A 360 41.93 18.23 -24.71
C GLN A 360 42.83 16.99 -24.81
N GLU A 361 43.40 16.77 -25.99
CA GLU A 361 44.30 15.64 -26.26
C GLU A 361 45.44 15.63 -25.22
N GLY A 362 45.43 14.65 -24.31
CA GLY A 362 46.45 14.46 -23.27
C GLY A 362 46.10 14.91 -21.84
N SER A 363 44.89 15.43 -21.55
CA SER A 363 44.47 15.77 -20.17
C SER A 363 43.09 15.19 -19.83
N LYS A 364 42.90 14.73 -18.59
CA LYS A 364 41.58 14.32 -18.03
C LYS A 364 40.67 15.51 -17.69
N GLU A 365 41.16 16.75 -17.82
CA GLU A 365 40.37 17.96 -17.59
C GLU A 365 39.67 18.41 -18.87
N LYS A 366 38.33 18.44 -18.82
CA LYS A 366 37.51 18.95 -19.93
C LYS A 366 37.50 20.47 -19.90
N LYS A 367 37.90 21.12 -21.00
CA LYS A 367 37.87 22.58 -21.10
C LYS A 367 36.44 23.04 -21.39
N TYR A 368 35.93 23.94 -20.55
CA TYR A 368 34.62 24.55 -20.73
C TYR A 368 34.64 25.54 -21.91
N ALA A 369 33.69 25.37 -22.83
CA ALA A 369 33.42 26.30 -23.92
C ALA A 369 31.98 26.81 -23.80
N PRO A 370 31.77 28.12 -23.63
CA PRO A 370 30.42 28.69 -23.61
C PRO A 370 29.77 28.54 -24.99
N ARG A 371 28.44 28.37 -25.00
CA ARG A 371 27.65 28.37 -26.24
C ARG A 371 27.63 29.75 -26.88
N THR A 372 27.46 29.76 -28.20
CA THR A 372 27.39 31.00 -28.99
C THR A 372 26.09 31.75 -28.72
N GLU A 373 26.09 33.07 -28.91
CA GLU A 373 24.88 33.90 -28.76
C GLU A 373 23.80 33.53 -29.78
N GLU A 374 24.19 33.06 -30.97
CA GLU A 374 23.25 32.60 -32.00
C GLU A 374 22.48 31.36 -31.54
N ASP A 375 23.14 30.42 -30.87
CA ASP A 375 22.49 29.23 -30.34
C ASP A 375 21.53 29.58 -29.20
N LEU A 376 21.90 30.53 -28.34
CA LEU A 376 21.02 31.02 -27.28
C LEU A 376 19.73 31.65 -27.85
N LYS A 377 19.81 32.43 -28.93
CA LYS A 377 18.64 32.98 -29.62
C LYS A 377 17.74 31.88 -30.20
N LYS A 378 18.33 30.86 -30.83
CA LYS A 378 17.57 29.70 -31.35
C LYS A 378 16.86 28.96 -30.22
N TYR A 379 17.51 28.78 -29.07
CA TYR A 379 16.90 28.14 -27.90
C TYR A 379 15.74 28.97 -27.34
N GLU A 380 15.88 30.30 -27.33
CA GLU A 380 14.83 31.22 -26.90
C GLU A 380 13.59 31.11 -27.79
N ASP A 381 13.77 31.08 -29.10
CA ASP A 381 12.68 30.91 -30.06
C ASP A 381 11.98 29.56 -29.94
N LEU A 382 12.73 28.49 -29.68
CA LEU A 382 12.17 27.15 -29.45
C LEU A 382 11.32 27.11 -28.17
N ILE A 383 11.83 27.69 -27.07
CA ILE A 383 11.09 27.76 -25.82
C ILE A 383 9.82 28.61 -25.99
N LYS A 384 9.91 29.79 -26.62
CA LYS A 384 8.74 30.65 -26.88
C LYS A 384 7.63 29.92 -27.63
N LYS A 385 7.98 29.11 -28.63
CA LYS A 385 7.02 28.30 -29.38
C LYS A 385 6.44 27.14 -28.56
N ALA A 386 7.26 26.47 -27.74
CA ALA A 386 6.82 25.33 -26.93
C ALA A 386 5.83 25.71 -25.81
N ILE A 387 5.98 26.91 -25.23
CA ILE A 387 5.17 27.37 -24.09
C ILE A 387 3.92 28.16 -24.50
N GLY A 388 3.80 28.55 -25.78
CA GLY A 388 2.73 29.44 -26.24
C GLY A 388 2.93 30.89 -25.75
N PHE A 389 4.15 31.42 -25.93
CA PHE A 389 4.52 32.78 -25.57
C PHE A 389 3.54 33.81 -26.17
N ASN A 390 3.07 34.74 -25.33
CA ASN A 390 2.22 35.82 -25.76
C ASN A 390 2.75 37.18 -25.26
N ALA A 391 3.18 38.02 -26.20
CA ALA A 391 3.68 39.36 -25.90
C ALA A 391 2.59 40.30 -25.34
N ALA A 392 1.33 40.13 -25.76
CA ALA A 392 0.21 40.94 -25.26
C ALA A 392 -0.14 40.61 -23.81
N ARG A 393 0.14 39.37 -23.37
CA ARG A 393 0.05 38.92 -21.97
C ARG A 393 1.19 39.46 -21.09
N GLY A 394 2.28 39.92 -21.70
CA GLY A 394 3.47 40.39 -20.97
C GLY A 394 4.36 39.24 -20.49
N ASP A 395 4.38 38.13 -21.22
CA ASP A 395 5.29 37.03 -20.94
C ASP A 395 6.75 37.43 -21.16
N GLU A 396 7.65 36.82 -20.38
CA GLU A 396 9.08 37.04 -20.46
C GLU A 396 9.83 35.71 -20.46
N VAL A 397 10.77 35.55 -21.38
CA VAL A 397 11.67 34.39 -21.45
C VAL A 397 13.09 34.91 -21.42
N ARG A 398 13.91 34.39 -20.49
CA ARG A 398 15.34 34.67 -20.43
C ARG A 398 16.15 33.39 -20.40
N ILE A 399 17.22 33.38 -21.18
CA ILE A 399 18.18 32.29 -21.22
C ILE A 399 19.55 32.81 -20.80
N ALA A 400 20.17 32.13 -19.84
CA ALA A 400 21.54 32.37 -19.44
C ALA A 400 22.39 31.12 -19.70
N ASN A 401 23.65 31.32 -20.08
CA ASN A 401 24.62 30.25 -20.15
C ASN A 401 25.53 30.31 -18.91
N MET A 402 25.58 29.23 -18.15
CA MET A 402 26.44 29.12 -16.95
C MET A 402 27.01 27.71 -16.84
N PRO A 403 28.27 27.54 -16.43
CA PRO A 403 28.87 26.22 -16.20
C PRO A 403 28.18 25.53 -15.02
N PHE A 404 27.79 24.26 -15.20
CA PHE A 404 27.23 23.48 -14.11
C PHE A 404 28.33 22.72 -13.38
N GLU A 405 28.24 22.71 -12.04
CA GLU A 405 29.14 21.92 -11.22
C GLU A 405 28.70 20.45 -11.28
N SER A 406 29.55 19.59 -11.84
CA SER A 406 29.30 18.15 -11.81
C SER A 406 29.57 17.65 -10.40
N ILE A 407 28.52 17.43 -9.62
CA ILE A 407 28.64 16.60 -8.43
C ILE A 407 29.09 15.23 -8.93
N PRO A 408 30.27 14.71 -8.54
CA PRO A 408 30.68 13.38 -8.91
C PRO A 408 29.61 12.42 -8.40
N GLN A 409 28.88 11.81 -9.31
CA GLN A 409 28.08 10.65 -8.98
C GLN A 409 29.10 9.60 -8.56
N GLU A 410 29.19 9.32 -7.25
CA GLU A 410 29.87 8.13 -6.79
C GLU A 410 29.17 6.97 -7.49
N ASP A 411 29.83 6.49 -8.54
CA ASP A 411 29.50 5.26 -9.20
C ASP A 411 29.72 4.18 -8.14
N LEU A 412 28.65 3.86 -7.41
CA LEU A 412 28.60 2.74 -6.49
C LEU A 412 28.83 1.52 -7.37
N GLY A 413 30.11 1.16 -7.53
CA GLY A 413 30.54 0.04 -8.33
C GLY A 413 29.75 -1.21 -7.93
N PRO A 414 29.67 -2.21 -8.81
CA PRO A 414 28.89 -3.42 -8.55
C PRO A 414 29.34 -4.02 -7.21
N VAL A 415 28.41 -4.02 -6.24
CA VAL A 415 28.64 -4.58 -4.90
C VAL A 415 29.19 -5.98 -5.06
N SER A 416 30.48 -6.16 -4.81
CA SER A 416 31.10 -7.47 -4.87
C SER A 416 30.41 -8.33 -3.81
N LYS A 417 29.69 -9.37 -4.26
CA LYS A 417 29.05 -10.33 -3.36
C LYS A 417 30.15 -11.03 -2.57
N SER A 418 30.43 -10.52 -1.38
CA SER A 418 31.38 -11.14 -0.46
C SER A 418 30.79 -12.48 -0.01
N TYR A 419 31.39 -13.59 -0.45
CA TYR A 419 31.01 -14.96 -0.04
C TYR A 419 31.55 -15.33 1.36
N MET A 420 32.34 -14.42 1.96
CA MET A 420 32.95 -14.58 3.28
C MET A 420 31.99 -15.02 4.41
N PRO A 421 30.76 -14.46 4.55
CA PRO A 421 29.86 -14.86 5.63
C PRO A 421 29.25 -16.27 5.42
N TYR A 422 29.08 -16.71 4.17
CA TYR A 422 28.60 -18.07 3.87
C TYR A 422 29.65 -19.13 4.17
N ILE A 423 30.92 -18.84 3.85
CA ILE A 423 32.05 -19.74 4.11
C ILE A 423 32.25 -19.97 5.61
N LEU A 424 32.20 -18.90 6.43
CA LEU A 424 32.31 -19.00 7.89
C LEU A 424 31.16 -19.80 8.52
N THR A 425 29.95 -19.66 7.98
CA THR A 425 28.79 -20.42 8.47
C THR A 425 28.91 -21.91 8.10
N ALA A 426 29.37 -22.24 6.89
CA ALA A 426 29.60 -23.63 6.48
C ALA A 426 30.74 -24.28 7.29
N ALA A 427 31.82 -23.55 7.55
CA ALA A 427 32.96 -24.05 8.33
C ALA A 427 32.54 -24.49 9.75
N ARG A 428 31.60 -23.80 10.39
CA ARG A 428 31.09 -24.15 11.73
C ARG A 428 30.48 -25.55 11.81
N TYR A 429 29.87 -26.04 10.72
CA TYR A 429 29.24 -27.36 10.69
C TYR A 429 30.16 -28.44 10.12
N VAL A 430 31.05 -28.10 9.18
CA VAL A 430 31.96 -29.06 8.55
C VAL A 430 33.11 -29.46 9.48
N VAL A 431 33.68 -28.52 10.24
CA VAL A 431 34.79 -28.77 11.16
C VAL A 431 34.50 -29.86 12.20
N PRO A 432 33.36 -29.89 12.93
CA PRO A 432 33.08 -30.95 13.90
C PRO A 432 32.88 -32.33 13.26
N ILE A 433 32.29 -32.39 12.06
CA ILE A 433 32.12 -33.65 11.31
C ILE A 433 33.50 -34.21 10.92
N LEU A 434 34.39 -33.35 10.44
CA LEU A 434 35.73 -33.72 10.03
C LEU A 434 36.60 -34.13 11.24
N ALA A 435 36.42 -33.46 12.38
CA ALA A 435 37.04 -33.83 13.64
C ALA A 435 36.56 -35.20 14.16
N LEU A 436 35.26 -35.51 14.07
CA LEU A 436 34.71 -36.83 14.41
C LEU A 436 35.27 -37.93 13.50
N LEU A 437 35.39 -37.67 12.20
CA LEU A 437 35.96 -38.60 11.23
C LEU A 437 37.43 -38.86 11.53
N LEU A 438 38.22 -37.81 11.78
CA LEU A 438 39.63 -37.96 12.18
C LEU A 438 39.78 -38.68 13.51
N PHE A 439 38.93 -38.42 14.50
CA PHE A 439 38.92 -39.14 15.77
C PHE A 439 38.63 -40.64 15.57
N PHE A 440 37.64 -40.99 14.74
CA PHE A 440 37.36 -42.38 14.40
C PHE A 440 38.57 -43.05 13.72
N LEU A 441 39.22 -42.37 12.77
CA LEU A 441 40.34 -42.94 12.03
C LEU A 441 41.62 -43.05 12.88
N PHE A 442 41.93 -42.06 13.71
CA PHE A 442 43.18 -42.01 14.49
C PHE A 442 43.08 -42.59 15.90
N VAL A 443 41.88 -42.74 16.48
CA VAL A 443 41.72 -43.28 17.84
C VAL A 443 41.07 -44.66 17.80
N VAL A 444 39.92 -44.80 17.14
CA VAL A 444 39.17 -46.07 17.12
C VAL A 444 39.89 -47.12 16.28
N LYS A 445 40.34 -46.76 15.06
CA LYS A 445 40.99 -47.70 14.14
C LYS A 445 42.29 -48.33 14.67
N PRO A 446 43.24 -47.59 15.28
CA PRO A 446 44.46 -48.23 15.81
C PRO A 446 44.22 -49.04 17.09
N LEU A 447 43.15 -48.77 17.85
CA LEU A 447 42.79 -49.56 19.03
C LEU A 447 42.17 -50.93 18.67
N MET A 448 41.53 -51.06 17.51
CA MET A 448 41.04 -52.35 17.02
C MET A 448 42.18 -53.31 16.60
N GLY A 449 43.40 -52.79 16.41
CA GLY A 449 44.57 -53.58 16.00
C GLY A 449 45.42 -54.17 17.13
N THR A 450 45.21 -53.77 18.41
CA THR A 450 46.07 -54.19 19.53
C THR A 450 45.36 -55.00 20.62
N VAL A 451 44.17 -55.53 20.32
CA VAL A 451 43.46 -56.48 21.21
C VAL A 451 43.15 -57.78 20.46
N THR A 452 44.15 -58.33 19.76
CA THR A 452 44.09 -59.71 19.26
C THR A 452 45.52 -60.20 19.05
N THR A 453 45.90 -61.26 19.78
CA THR A 453 47.11 -62.12 19.62
C THR A 453 48.19 -62.01 20.71
N ILE A 454 48.06 -62.81 21.78
CA ILE A 454 49.06 -63.77 22.35
C ILE A 454 48.20 -64.84 23.09
N ALA A 455 47.91 -66.01 22.50
CA ALA A 455 48.66 -67.27 22.43
C ALA A 455 48.23 -68.31 23.51
N ALA A 456 47.87 -69.51 23.05
CA ALA A 456 47.45 -70.70 23.81
C ALA A 456 48.66 -71.44 24.45
N PRO A 457 48.52 -72.42 25.39
CA PRO A 457 48.00 -73.77 25.05
C PRO A 457 47.26 -74.60 26.14
N ARG A 458 46.35 -75.48 25.66
CA ARG A 458 46.11 -76.94 25.93
C ARG A 458 46.21 -77.47 27.39
N THR A 459 45.38 -78.35 27.94
CA THR A 459 44.46 -79.41 27.45
C THR A 459 43.61 -79.91 28.64
N ALA A 460 42.50 -80.62 28.36
CA ALA A 460 41.91 -81.76 29.10
C ALA A 460 40.50 -81.58 29.67
N GLY A 461 39.57 -82.40 29.14
CA GLY A 461 38.30 -82.88 29.72
C GLY A 461 37.24 -81.82 30.03
N GLU A 462 35.94 -81.98 29.84
CA GLU A 462 35.06 -83.07 29.44
C GLU A 462 33.68 -82.39 29.22
N LEU A 463 32.98 -82.77 28.14
CA LEU A 463 31.52 -82.93 27.89
C LEU A 463 30.46 -82.31 28.88
N PRO A 464 29.16 -82.16 28.47
CA PRO A 464 28.57 -81.81 27.16
C PRO A 464 27.31 -80.86 27.23
N LEU A 465 26.97 -80.24 26.08
CA LEU A 465 25.63 -79.94 25.47
C LEU A 465 24.48 -79.23 26.26
N PRO A 466 23.44 -78.66 25.58
CA PRO A 466 23.21 -78.52 24.13
C PRO A 466 22.94 -77.09 23.61
N ARG A 467 23.16 -76.94 22.30
CA ARG A 467 22.64 -75.88 21.42
C ARG A 467 21.24 -76.26 20.91
N THR A 468 20.38 -75.26 20.67
CA THR A 468 19.17 -75.39 19.85
C THR A 468 19.23 -74.52 18.58
N VAL A 469 19.67 -75.18 17.51
CA VAL A 469 19.12 -75.27 16.13
C VAL A 469 18.61 -74.09 15.28
N ALA A 470 18.36 -72.87 15.75
CA ALA A 470 17.67 -71.89 14.89
C ALA A 470 18.56 -70.90 14.10
N GLU A 471 19.84 -70.73 14.46
CA GLU A 471 20.71 -69.71 13.84
C GLU A 471 21.60 -70.23 12.70
N ILE A 472 21.52 -71.52 12.37
CA ILE A 472 22.33 -72.15 11.31
C ILE A 472 21.69 -71.96 9.91
N GLU A 473 20.44 -71.50 9.82
CA GLU A 473 19.67 -71.57 8.56
C GLU A 473 19.63 -70.28 7.73
N LYS A 474 20.22 -69.16 8.18
CA LYS A 474 20.23 -67.90 7.39
C LYS A 474 21.56 -67.52 6.77
N ALA A 475 22.57 -68.39 6.89
CA ALA A 475 23.91 -68.18 6.34
C ALA A 475 24.25 -69.14 5.19
N MET A 476 23.26 -69.56 4.39
CA MET A 476 23.48 -70.21 3.09
C MET A 476 22.38 -69.83 2.10
N GLU A 477 22.58 -68.73 1.36
CA GLU A 477 22.18 -68.68 -0.04
C GLU A 477 23.35 -68.09 -0.85
N PRO A 478 24.02 -68.90 -1.68
CA PRO A 478 25.14 -68.47 -2.51
C PRO A 478 24.64 -67.83 -3.81
N LYS A 479 25.20 -66.66 -4.16
CA LYS A 479 25.00 -66.05 -5.48
C LYS A 479 25.77 -66.85 -6.52
N ALA A 480 25.04 -67.35 -7.51
CA ALA A 480 25.49 -68.32 -8.50
C ALA A 480 26.60 -67.83 -9.45
N ILE A 481 27.36 -68.82 -9.88
CA ILE A 481 28.46 -68.88 -10.85
C ILE A 481 27.96 -68.64 -12.30
N PRO A 482 28.68 -67.90 -13.16
CA PRO A 482 28.56 -68.03 -14.61
C PRO A 482 29.30 -69.27 -15.12
N MET A 483 28.59 -70.02 -15.95
CA MET A 483 28.87 -71.35 -16.48
C MET A 483 30.11 -71.40 -17.41
N GLN A 484 31.04 -72.31 -17.07
CA GLN A 484 31.97 -73.11 -17.90
C GLN A 484 32.83 -72.50 -19.04
N ALA A 485 32.61 -71.27 -19.49
CA ALA A 485 33.42 -70.63 -20.53
C ALA A 485 34.64 -69.87 -19.97
N ASP A 486 34.62 -69.46 -18.70
CA ASP A 486 35.64 -68.56 -18.10
C ASP A 486 36.75 -69.27 -17.31
N VAL A 487 36.70 -70.60 -17.16
CA VAL A 487 37.71 -71.34 -16.37
C VAL A 487 39.07 -71.38 -17.07
N ALA A 488 39.08 -71.48 -18.40
CA ALA A 488 40.31 -71.48 -19.20
C ALA A 488 41.02 -70.13 -19.18
N ASP A 489 40.27 -69.02 -19.24
CA ASP A 489 40.83 -67.67 -19.19
C ASP A 489 41.25 -67.26 -17.77
N TRP A 490 40.56 -67.76 -16.74
CA TRP A 490 40.98 -67.60 -15.35
C TRP A 490 42.29 -68.34 -15.05
N ALA A 491 42.46 -69.56 -15.55
CA ALA A 491 43.69 -70.35 -15.40
C ALA A 491 44.89 -69.72 -16.13
N LYS A 492 44.69 -69.11 -17.31
CA LYS A 492 45.74 -68.34 -18.00
C LYS A 492 46.17 -67.08 -17.24
N LYS A 493 45.25 -66.43 -16.54
CA LYS A 493 45.53 -65.20 -15.77
C LYS A 493 46.15 -65.45 -14.39
N ASN A 494 45.95 -66.64 -13.80
CA ASN A 494 46.46 -66.98 -12.47
C ASN A 494 47.14 -68.38 -12.43
N PRO A 495 48.31 -68.55 -13.07
CA PRO A 495 48.97 -69.86 -13.18
C PRO A 495 49.34 -70.48 -11.82
N ASP A 496 49.74 -69.67 -10.84
CA ASP A 496 50.19 -70.16 -9.53
C ASP A 496 49.04 -70.75 -8.68
N GLN A 497 47.84 -70.17 -8.78
CA GLN A 497 46.66 -70.62 -8.04
C GLN A 497 45.99 -71.85 -8.69
N ALA A 498 46.08 -71.96 -10.02
CA ALA A 498 45.66 -73.16 -10.73
C ALA A 498 46.59 -74.34 -10.40
N ALA A 499 47.90 -74.11 -10.31
CA ALA A 499 48.88 -75.13 -9.92
C ALA A 499 48.69 -75.62 -8.48
N SER A 500 48.35 -74.73 -7.53
CA SER A 500 48.09 -75.14 -6.14
C SER A 500 46.82 -75.98 -6.01
N LEU A 501 45.73 -75.63 -6.72
CA LEU A 501 44.49 -76.40 -6.72
C LEU A 501 44.66 -77.79 -7.35
N ILE A 502 45.41 -77.91 -8.45
CA ILE A 502 45.76 -79.21 -9.05
C ILE A 502 46.64 -80.02 -8.09
N LYS A 503 47.57 -79.38 -7.38
CA LYS A 503 48.41 -80.04 -6.37
C LYS A 503 47.57 -80.55 -5.19
N THR A 504 46.60 -79.77 -4.70
CA THR A 504 45.66 -80.20 -3.66
C THR A 504 44.75 -81.34 -4.14
N TRP A 505 44.28 -81.32 -5.39
CA TRP A 505 43.49 -82.42 -5.96
C TRP A 505 44.30 -83.71 -6.21
N ILE A 506 45.61 -83.61 -6.43
CA ILE A 506 46.51 -84.77 -6.51
C ILE A 506 46.89 -85.29 -5.11
N GLU A 507 46.93 -84.42 -4.09
CA GLU A 507 47.15 -84.82 -2.69
C GLU A 507 45.90 -85.44 -2.02
N GLU A 508 44.70 -85.24 -2.58
CA GLU A 508 43.42 -85.75 -2.05
C GLU A 508 42.91 -87.02 -2.76
N ARG A 509 43.81 -87.81 -3.38
CA ARG A 509 43.50 -89.14 -3.93
C ARG A 509 44.38 -90.26 -3.37
#